data_AF-A0A812TAN3-F1
#
_entry.id   AF-A0A812TAN3-F1
#
_cell.length_a   1.000
_cell.length_b   1.000
_cell.length_c   1.000
_cell.angle_alpha   90.00
_cell.angle_beta   90.00
_cell.angle_gamma   90.00
#
_symmetry.space_group_name_H-M   'P 1'
#
loop_
_entity.id
_entity.type
_entity.pdbx_description
1 polymer ?
#
loop_
_entity_poly.entity_id
_entity_poly.type
_entity_poly.pdbx_seq_one_letter_code
_entity_poly.pdbx_strand_id
1 'polypeptide(L)'
;MAAPLAELRTAKMAADEASRFVGGRIFSVGHSNNEADQFFKLLDRHNVKELVDIRSIPSSGKFPHFKRGALLQLCERRGISYRHCPELGNKGVDGGILALLATEAGAAALEKLATTASEATHLGPKTAMMCAEADWRDCHRQVVAQRLLEQFGVIVAHIKRDGSLEHHPQDHLLPPRYLGVQMGPAPAPRFASAYSAEAFCCAEPAGLLEGYSKSLPGAPEPPPPLALEVGAKPKRRWSRWGRV
;
A
#
# COMPACT_ATOMS: atom_id res chain seq x y z
N MET A 1 42.91 -9.44 25.95
CA MET A 1 41.62 -9.86 26.53
C MET A 1 40.63 -9.96 25.38
N ALA A 2 40.16 -11.17 25.05
CA ALA A 2 39.19 -11.37 23.97
C ALA A 2 37.77 -11.12 24.52
N ALA A 3 36.98 -10.29 23.85
CA ALA A 3 35.56 -10.13 24.20
C ALA A 3 34.85 -11.49 24.09
N PRO A 4 33.97 -11.86 25.04
CA PRO A 4 33.27 -13.14 25.00
C PRO A 4 32.46 -13.28 23.71
N LEU A 5 32.53 -14.48 23.09
CA LEU A 5 31.88 -14.83 21.82
C LEU A 5 30.38 -14.46 21.72
N ALA A 6 29.68 -14.38 22.86
CA ALA A 6 28.30 -13.94 22.94
C ALA A 6 28.14 -12.44 22.60
N GLU A 7 29.01 -11.58 23.14
CA GLU A 7 28.98 -10.13 22.90
C GLU A 7 29.32 -9.80 21.45
N LEU A 8 30.29 -10.51 20.87
CA LEU A 8 30.65 -10.41 19.45
C LEU A 8 29.51 -10.88 18.52
N ARG A 9 28.74 -11.89 18.94
CA ARG A 9 27.53 -12.33 18.22
C ARG A 9 26.42 -11.26 18.25
N THR A 10 26.14 -10.67 19.42
CA THR A 10 25.16 -9.59 19.53
C THR A 10 25.57 -8.34 18.76
N ALA A 11 26.85 -7.95 18.78
CA ALA A 11 27.33 -6.79 18.04
C ALA A 11 27.25 -7.02 16.52
N LYS A 12 27.54 -8.23 16.04
CA LYS A 12 27.37 -8.61 14.64
C LYS A 12 25.89 -8.65 14.24
N MET A 13 25.00 -9.20 15.07
CA MET A 13 23.56 -9.18 14.81
C MET A 13 22.99 -7.77 14.79
N ALA A 14 23.43 -6.88 15.68
CA ALA A 14 23.02 -5.48 15.68
C ALA A 14 23.57 -4.70 14.47
N ALA A 15 24.77 -5.01 14.01
CA ALA A 15 25.34 -4.44 12.78
C ALA A 15 24.64 -4.98 11.51
N ASP A 16 24.29 -6.27 11.49
CA ASP A 16 23.49 -6.89 10.43
C ASP A 16 22.06 -6.33 10.42
N GLU A 17 21.44 -6.07 11.58
CA GLU A 17 20.17 -5.35 11.68
C GLU A 17 20.27 -3.90 11.19
N ALA A 18 21.36 -3.19 11.48
CA ALA A 18 21.59 -1.84 10.98
C ALA A 18 21.83 -1.80 9.46
N SER A 19 22.44 -2.85 8.90
CA SER A 19 22.68 -3.03 7.46
C SER A 19 21.40 -3.32 6.66
N ARG A 20 20.35 -3.84 7.31
CA ARG A 20 19.05 -4.13 6.68
C ARG A 20 18.20 -2.88 6.39
N PHE A 21 18.65 -1.70 6.79
CA PHE A 21 17.90 -0.48 6.56
C PHE A 21 18.05 -0.01 5.11
N VAL A 22 17.07 -0.33 4.27
CA VAL A 22 17.11 0.01 2.84
C VAL A 22 16.33 1.29 2.53
N GLY A 23 15.38 1.67 3.41
CA GLY A 23 14.45 2.78 3.14
C GLY A 23 13.52 2.48 1.95
N GLY A 24 12.56 3.36 1.69
CA GLY A 24 11.64 3.21 0.55
C GLY A 24 10.17 3.35 0.91
N ARG A 25 9.28 3.08 -0.06
CA ARG A 25 7.83 3.20 0.13
C ARG A 25 7.08 2.06 -0.53
N ILE A 26 6.10 1.52 0.19
CA ILE A 26 5.14 0.54 -0.33
C ILE A 26 3.70 0.93 0.01
N PHE A 27 2.75 0.55 -0.85
CA PHE A 27 1.33 0.75 -0.58
C PHE A 27 0.72 -0.46 0.15
N SER A 28 -0.35 -0.22 0.90
CA SER A 28 -1.22 -1.28 1.41
C SER A 28 -2.65 -1.05 0.97
N VAL A 29 -3.36 -2.10 0.54
CA VAL A 29 -4.77 -1.99 0.17
C VAL A 29 -5.61 -3.14 0.72
N GLY A 30 -6.85 -2.83 1.10
CA GLY A 30 -7.83 -3.81 1.55
C GLY A 30 -8.87 -4.02 0.47
N HIS A 31 -9.13 -5.27 0.07
CA HIS A 31 -10.11 -5.50 -0.99
C HIS A 31 -11.55 -5.35 -0.50
N SER A 32 -11.83 -5.63 0.77
CA SER A 32 -13.15 -5.52 1.41
C SER A 32 -14.26 -6.12 0.54
N ASN A 33 -15.33 -5.37 0.35
CA ASN A 33 -16.44 -5.63 -0.57
C ASN A 33 -16.35 -4.79 -1.85
N ASN A 34 -15.14 -4.38 -2.28
CA ASN A 34 -14.98 -3.64 -3.52
C ASN A 34 -15.32 -4.52 -4.72
N GLU A 35 -16.03 -3.96 -5.69
CA GLU A 35 -16.08 -4.53 -7.02
C GLU A 35 -14.69 -4.49 -7.67
N ALA A 36 -14.42 -5.41 -8.59
CA ALA A 36 -13.11 -5.53 -9.23
C ALA A 36 -12.64 -4.18 -9.82
N ASP A 37 -13.49 -3.52 -10.60
CA ASP A 37 -13.13 -2.24 -11.24
C ASP A 37 -12.85 -1.12 -10.25
N GLN A 38 -13.58 -1.06 -9.13
CA GLN A 38 -13.30 -0.06 -8.10
C GLN A 38 -11.96 -0.34 -7.43
N PHE A 39 -11.67 -1.61 -7.12
CA PHE A 39 -10.39 -2.00 -6.53
C PHE A 39 -9.21 -1.63 -7.42
N PHE A 40 -9.28 -1.93 -8.72
CA PHE A 40 -8.21 -1.58 -9.65
C PHE A 40 -8.08 -0.07 -9.89
N LYS A 41 -9.19 0.69 -9.86
CA LYS A 41 -9.11 2.17 -9.88
C LYS A 41 -8.29 2.73 -8.71
N LEU A 42 -8.36 2.11 -7.53
CA LEU A 42 -7.53 2.51 -6.39
C LEU A 42 -6.04 2.25 -6.66
N LEU A 43 -5.70 1.13 -7.29
CA LEU A 43 -4.33 0.79 -7.67
C LEU A 43 -3.79 1.72 -8.76
N ASP A 44 -4.60 1.98 -9.79
CA ASP A 44 -4.26 2.83 -10.94
C ASP A 44 -3.99 4.27 -10.49
N ARG A 45 -4.81 4.82 -9.58
CA ARG A 45 -4.64 6.17 -9.01
C ARG A 45 -3.26 6.39 -8.40
N HIS A 46 -2.67 5.33 -7.83
CA HIS A 46 -1.36 5.39 -7.19
C HIS A 46 -0.24 4.86 -8.08
N ASN A 47 -0.53 4.52 -9.35
CA ASN A 47 0.40 3.92 -10.30
C ASN A 47 1.03 2.61 -9.78
N VAL A 48 0.25 1.79 -9.09
CA VAL A 48 0.68 0.47 -8.64
C VAL A 48 0.85 -0.46 -9.85
N LYS A 49 2.02 -1.09 -9.96
CA LYS A 49 2.38 -2.05 -11.02
C LYS A 49 2.63 -3.45 -10.51
N GLU A 50 2.71 -3.63 -9.19
CA GLU A 50 2.80 -4.94 -8.57
C GLU A 50 1.84 -5.04 -7.38
N LEU A 51 1.08 -6.13 -7.33
CA LEU A 51 0.17 -6.47 -6.24
C LEU A 51 0.67 -7.74 -5.53
N VAL A 52 1.01 -7.59 -4.26
CA VAL A 52 1.46 -8.68 -3.38
C VAL A 52 0.29 -9.10 -2.48
N ASP A 53 -0.28 -10.26 -2.75
CA ASP A 53 -1.34 -10.83 -1.92
C ASP A 53 -0.74 -11.53 -0.71
N ILE A 54 -0.89 -10.94 0.47
CA ILE A 54 -0.35 -11.47 1.73
C ILE A 54 -1.39 -12.33 2.47
N ARG A 55 -2.50 -12.70 1.83
CA ARG A 55 -3.50 -13.59 2.46
C ARG A 55 -2.95 -15.01 2.49
N SER A 56 -3.06 -15.69 3.63
CA SER A 56 -2.69 -17.11 3.74
C SER A 56 -3.43 -17.96 2.72
N ILE A 57 -4.74 -17.73 2.56
CA ILE A 57 -5.60 -18.45 1.62
C ILE A 57 -6.48 -17.47 0.85
N PRO A 58 -6.14 -17.14 -0.41
CA PRO A 58 -6.92 -16.24 -1.27
C PRO A 58 -8.14 -16.94 -1.89
N SER A 59 -9.05 -17.41 -1.04
CA SER A 59 -10.29 -18.12 -1.42
C SER A 59 -11.52 -17.41 -0.86
N SER A 60 -11.85 -16.23 -1.40
CA SER A 60 -13.10 -15.57 -1.04
C SER A 60 -14.29 -16.23 -1.75
N GLY A 61 -15.20 -16.84 -0.99
CA GLY A 61 -16.47 -17.35 -1.51
C GLY A 61 -17.44 -16.22 -1.90
N LYS A 62 -17.49 -15.17 -1.06
CA LYS A 62 -18.38 -14.01 -1.23
C LYS A 62 -17.93 -13.07 -2.35
N PHE A 63 -16.63 -13.01 -2.65
CA PHE A 63 -16.07 -12.15 -3.69
C PHE A 63 -15.19 -12.96 -4.65
N PRO A 64 -15.81 -13.67 -5.63
CA PRO A 64 -15.10 -14.59 -6.53
C PRO A 64 -13.97 -13.95 -7.32
N HIS A 65 -14.06 -12.66 -7.64
CA HIS A 65 -13.01 -11.89 -8.32
C HIS A 65 -11.72 -11.72 -7.51
N PHE A 66 -11.78 -11.88 -6.18
CA PHE A 66 -10.60 -11.90 -5.32
C PHE A 66 -10.10 -13.32 -5.02
N LYS A 67 -10.59 -14.35 -5.70
CA LYS A 67 -9.92 -15.66 -5.72
C LYS A 67 -8.63 -15.56 -6.51
N ARG A 68 -7.58 -16.27 -6.08
CA ARG A 68 -6.25 -16.23 -6.70
C ARG A 68 -6.26 -16.27 -8.23
N GLY A 69 -6.98 -17.23 -8.83
CA GLY A 69 -7.03 -17.38 -10.29
C GLY A 69 -7.70 -16.21 -11.00
N ALA A 70 -8.84 -15.73 -10.49
CA ALA A 70 -9.53 -14.58 -11.06
C ALA A 70 -8.72 -13.29 -10.90
N LEU A 71 -8.11 -13.10 -9.72
CA LEU A 71 -7.31 -11.94 -9.41
C LEU A 71 -6.05 -11.87 -10.27
N LEU A 72 -5.35 -13.00 -10.48
CA LEU A 72 -4.22 -13.10 -11.40
C LEU A 72 -4.61 -12.64 -12.81
N GLN A 73 -5.69 -13.19 -13.38
CA GLN A 73 -6.15 -12.81 -14.72
C GLN A 73 -6.56 -11.33 -14.81
N LEU A 74 -7.18 -10.79 -13.75
CA LEU A 74 -7.55 -9.37 -13.69
C LEU A 74 -6.32 -8.46 -13.67
N CYS A 75 -5.29 -8.83 -12.90
CA CYS A 75 -4.01 -8.13 -12.84
C CYS A 75 -3.30 -8.17 -14.21
N GLU A 76 -3.21 -9.34 -14.85
CA GLU A 76 -2.61 -9.52 -16.18
C GLU A 76 -3.25 -8.61 -17.22
N ARG A 77 -4.59 -8.58 -17.29
CA ARG A 77 -5.33 -7.71 -18.23
C ARG A 77 -5.11 -6.22 -18.01
N ARG A 78 -4.65 -5.82 -16.82
CA ARG A 78 -4.43 -4.43 -16.43
C ARG A 78 -2.95 -4.06 -16.36
N GLY A 79 -2.05 -4.98 -16.75
CA GLY A 79 -0.61 -4.74 -16.71
C GLY A 79 -0.05 -4.61 -15.30
N ILE A 80 -0.65 -5.31 -14.33
CA ILE A 80 -0.19 -5.36 -12.94
C ILE A 80 0.40 -6.75 -12.70
N SER A 81 1.63 -6.82 -12.22
CA SER A 81 2.25 -8.06 -11.76
C SER A 81 1.57 -8.55 -10.48
N TYR A 82 1.28 -9.85 -10.38
CA TYR A 82 0.65 -10.44 -9.21
C TYR A 82 1.57 -11.48 -8.56
N ARG A 83 1.80 -11.36 -7.26
CA ARG A 83 2.52 -12.33 -6.44
C ARG A 83 1.69 -12.71 -5.23
N HIS A 84 1.50 -14.00 -4.99
CA HIS A 84 0.93 -14.50 -3.74
C HIS A 84 2.07 -14.82 -2.76
N CYS A 85 1.97 -14.32 -1.52
CA CYS A 85 2.97 -14.44 -0.48
C CYS A 85 2.32 -14.87 0.84
N PRO A 86 1.94 -16.16 0.98
CA PRO A 86 1.30 -16.68 2.18
C PRO A 86 2.21 -16.63 3.42
N GLU A 87 3.53 -16.48 3.24
CA GLU A 87 4.54 -16.31 4.29
C GLU A 87 4.38 -14.98 5.07
N LEU A 88 3.57 -14.05 4.56
CA LEU A 88 3.16 -12.82 5.23
C LEU A 88 1.69 -12.88 5.71
N GLY A 89 1.11 -14.08 5.74
CA GLY A 89 -0.27 -14.32 6.15
C GLY A 89 -0.47 -14.48 7.65
N ASN A 90 -1.73 -14.63 8.05
CA ASN A 90 -2.12 -14.80 9.46
C ASN A 90 -3.13 -15.93 9.69
N LYS A 91 -4.00 -16.24 8.72
CA LYS A 91 -5.08 -17.21 8.91
C LYS A 91 -4.54 -18.64 8.90
N GLY A 92 -4.86 -19.41 9.95
CA GLY A 92 -4.45 -20.81 10.07
C GLY A 92 -2.98 -21.00 10.44
N VAL A 93 -2.32 -19.95 10.90
CA VAL A 93 -0.92 -19.96 11.33
C VAL A 93 -0.90 -20.18 12.85
N ASP A 94 -0.24 -21.24 13.29
CA ASP A 94 -0.02 -21.48 14.71
C ASP A 94 0.90 -20.39 15.30
N GLY A 95 0.52 -19.81 16.44
CA GLY A 95 1.17 -18.63 17.01
C GLY A 95 0.96 -17.30 16.24
N GLY A 96 0.17 -17.30 15.16
CA GLY A 96 -0.18 -16.11 14.38
C GLY A 96 0.97 -15.52 13.55
N ILE A 97 0.72 -14.37 12.91
CA ILE A 97 1.68 -13.76 11.98
C ILE A 97 3.05 -13.44 12.61
N LEU A 98 3.12 -13.08 13.90
CA LEU A 98 4.42 -12.82 14.53
C LEU A 98 5.29 -14.08 14.59
N ALA A 99 4.70 -15.24 14.88
CA ALA A 99 5.43 -16.50 14.84
C ALA A 99 5.88 -16.85 13.41
N LEU A 100 5.03 -16.60 12.41
CA LEU A 100 5.41 -16.82 11.00
C LEU A 100 6.57 -15.93 10.56
N LEU A 101 6.55 -14.64 10.90
CA LEU A 101 7.64 -13.71 10.58
C LEU A 101 8.95 -14.04 11.30
N ALA A 102 8.91 -14.79 12.40
CA ALA A 102 10.10 -15.29 13.08
C ALA A 102 10.72 -16.52 12.39
N THR A 103 9.98 -17.17 11.46
CA THR A 103 10.55 -18.24 10.63
C THR A 103 11.46 -17.66 9.54
N GLU A 104 12.38 -18.47 9.04
CA GLU A 104 13.26 -18.09 7.92
C GLU A 104 12.46 -17.68 6.67
N ALA A 105 11.39 -18.42 6.36
CA ALA A 105 10.53 -18.12 5.21
C ALA A 105 9.79 -16.78 5.37
N GLY A 106 9.25 -16.50 6.56
CA GLY A 106 8.58 -15.23 6.85
C GLY A 106 9.54 -14.03 6.84
N ALA A 107 10.72 -14.19 7.43
CA ALA A 107 11.77 -13.18 7.40
C ALA A 107 12.24 -12.88 5.98
N ALA A 108 12.52 -13.92 5.17
CA ALA A 108 12.91 -13.76 3.77
C ALA A 108 11.81 -13.12 2.92
N ALA A 109 10.54 -13.43 3.17
CA ALA A 109 9.41 -12.81 2.50
C ALA A 109 9.28 -11.31 2.83
N LEU A 110 9.50 -10.95 4.10
CA LEU A 110 9.47 -9.56 4.55
C LEU A 110 10.64 -8.76 3.95
N GLU A 111 11.85 -9.34 3.96
CA GLU A 111 13.04 -8.76 3.36
C GLU A 111 12.85 -8.55 1.86
N LYS A 112 12.32 -9.55 1.14
CA LYS A 112 12.00 -9.41 -0.29
C LYS A 112 11.04 -8.24 -0.55
N LEU A 113 10.02 -8.08 0.30
CA LEU A 113 9.07 -6.98 0.18
C LEU A 113 9.75 -5.63 0.44
N ALA A 114 10.67 -5.56 1.39
CA ALA A 114 11.47 -4.38 1.68
C ALA A 114 12.40 -4.01 0.51
N THR A 115 13.10 -4.98 -0.09
CA THR A 115 13.95 -4.77 -1.27
C THR A 115 13.14 -4.21 -2.44
N THR A 116 11.95 -4.77 -2.71
CA THR A 116 11.07 -4.24 -3.75
C THR A 116 10.63 -2.79 -3.43
N ALA A 117 10.38 -2.47 -2.16
CA ALA A 117 10.01 -1.12 -1.74
C ALA A 117 11.17 -0.11 -1.86
N SER A 118 12.42 -0.54 -1.69
CA SER A 118 13.60 0.32 -1.88
C SER A 118 13.94 0.57 -3.34
N GLU A 119 13.67 -0.40 -4.21
CA GLU A 119 13.87 -0.27 -5.66
C GLU A 119 12.79 0.61 -6.32
N ALA A 120 11.65 0.80 -5.63
CA ALA A 120 10.57 1.66 -6.09
C ALA A 120 10.99 3.14 -6.08
N THR A 121 11.48 3.63 -7.21
CA THR A 121 11.76 5.06 -7.40
C THR A 121 10.45 5.86 -7.52
N HIS A 122 10.52 7.19 -7.36
CA HIS A 122 9.38 8.10 -7.57
C HIS A 122 8.67 7.87 -8.93
N LEU A 123 9.46 7.57 -9.97
CA LEU A 123 9.02 7.35 -11.34
C LEU A 123 8.82 5.86 -11.68
N GLY A 124 9.24 4.97 -10.79
CA GLY A 124 9.28 3.54 -10.99
C GLY A 124 7.95 2.82 -10.70
N PRO A 125 7.89 1.52 -11.01
CA PRO A 125 6.75 0.69 -10.66
C PRO A 125 6.57 0.67 -9.15
N LYS A 126 5.35 0.92 -8.68
CA LYS A 126 5.01 0.89 -7.26
C LYS A 126 4.39 -0.44 -6.88
N THR A 127 4.72 -0.94 -5.70
CA THR A 127 4.16 -2.18 -5.16
C THR A 127 3.08 -1.88 -4.11
N ALA A 128 2.02 -2.67 -4.11
CA ALA A 128 1.03 -2.70 -3.05
C ALA A 128 0.90 -4.08 -2.44
N MET A 129 0.98 -4.20 -1.12
CA MET A 129 0.54 -5.40 -0.40
C MET A 129 -0.97 -5.36 -0.15
N MET A 130 -1.65 -6.51 -0.22
CA MET A 130 -3.10 -6.57 -0.07
C MET A 130 -3.62 -7.64 0.90
N CYS A 131 -4.76 -7.31 1.54
CA CYS A 131 -5.53 -8.23 2.39
C CYS A 131 -7.05 -8.08 2.14
N ALA A 132 -7.86 -8.79 2.92
CA ALA A 132 -9.31 -8.84 2.81
C ALA A 132 -10.05 -7.70 3.52
N GLU A 133 -9.62 -7.33 4.72
CA GLU A 133 -10.25 -6.29 5.54
C GLU A 133 -10.07 -4.92 4.89
N ALA A 134 -11.05 -4.01 5.05
CA ALA A 134 -10.93 -2.64 4.54
C ALA A 134 -9.83 -1.88 5.30
N ASP A 135 -9.98 -1.84 6.62
CA ASP A 135 -9.07 -1.16 7.53
C ASP A 135 -7.82 -2.00 7.77
N TRP A 136 -6.66 -1.36 7.72
CA TRP A 136 -5.38 -2.00 7.99
C TRP A 136 -5.25 -2.32 9.49
N ARG A 137 -5.90 -1.56 10.37
CA ARG A 137 -5.90 -1.72 11.83
C ARG A 137 -6.68 -2.94 12.30
N ASP A 138 -7.51 -3.51 11.44
CA ASP A 138 -8.32 -4.70 11.75
C ASP A 138 -7.72 -5.99 11.19
N CYS A 139 -6.55 -5.92 10.55
CA CYS A 139 -5.93 -7.09 9.91
C CYS A 139 -4.43 -7.14 10.11
N HIS A 140 -3.82 -8.22 9.64
CA HIS A 140 -2.39 -8.48 9.78
C HIS A 140 -1.50 -7.56 8.93
N ARG A 141 -2.07 -6.74 8.03
CA ARG A 141 -1.30 -5.68 7.34
C ARG A 141 -0.61 -4.73 8.31
N GLN A 142 -1.19 -4.47 9.48
CA GLN A 142 -0.55 -3.65 10.51
C GLN A 142 0.75 -4.27 11.03
N VAL A 143 0.80 -5.60 11.15
CA VAL A 143 2.00 -6.29 11.62
C VAL A 143 3.08 -6.23 10.55
N VAL A 144 2.73 -6.52 9.29
CA VAL A 144 3.69 -6.41 8.18
C VAL A 144 4.20 -4.98 8.05
N ALA A 145 3.32 -3.98 8.11
CA ALA A 145 3.70 -2.57 8.02
C ALA A 145 4.63 -2.14 9.17
N GLN A 146 4.31 -2.55 10.41
CA GLN A 146 5.15 -2.26 11.55
C GLN A 146 6.55 -2.88 11.39
N ARG A 147 6.64 -4.15 10.95
CA ARG A 147 7.94 -4.81 10.76
C ARG A 147 8.76 -4.23 9.61
N LEU A 148 8.11 -3.83 8.51
CA LEU A 148 8.77 -3.12 7.41
C LEU A 148 9.40 -1.80 7.87
N LEU A 149 8.67 -1.04 8.71
CA LEU A 149 9.16 0.20 9.27
C LEU A 149 10.31 -0.04 10.26
N GLU A 150 10.11 -0.91 11.25
CA GLU A 150 11.06 -1.17 12.34
C GLU A 150 12.38 -1.79 11.85
N GLN A 151 12.32 -2.74 10.91
CA GLN A 151 13.48 -3.53 10.52
C GLN A 151 14.19 -2.99 9.27
N PHE A 152 13.46 -2.32 8.37
CA PHE A 152 14.00 -1.91 7.06
C PHE A 152 13.86 -0.41 6.77
N GLY A 153 13.15 0.34 7.62
CA GLY A 153 12.89 1.77 7.39
C GLY A 153 11.90 2.05 6.26
N VAL A 154 11.16 1.03 5.81
CA VAL A 154 10.23 1.16 4.69
C VAL A 154 8.93 1.81 5.17
N ILE A 155 8.55 2.91 4.51
CA ILE A 155 7.32 3.64 4.81
C ILE A 155 6.14 2.94 4.13
N VAL A 156 5.11 2.61 4.89
CA VAL A 156 3.86 2.07 4.34
C VAL A 156 2.82 3.18 4.21
N ALA A 157 2.22 3.30 3.02
CA ALA A 157 1.07 4.17 2.76
C ALA A 157 -0.19 3.32 2.52
N HIS A 158 -1.15 3.39 3.43
CA HIS A 158 -2.43 2.68 3.34
C HIS A 158 -3.39 3.41 2.40
N ILE A 159 -3.81 2.76 1.32
CA ILE A 159 -4.83 3.24 0.41
C ILE A 159 -6.20 3.02 1.07
N LYS A 160 -6.90 4.10 1.38
CA LYS A 160 -8.26 4.09 1.91
C LYS A 160 -9.29 3.87 0.80
N ARG A 161 -10.53 3.61 1.19
CA ARG A 161 -11.64 3.30 0.26
C ARG A 161 -11.94 4.41 -0.75
N ASP A 162 -11.70 5.67 -0.37
CA ASP A 162 -11.84 6.84 -1.24
C ASP A 162 -10.61 7.09 -2.14
N GLY A 163 -9.58 6.26 -2.03
CA GLY A 163 -8.32 6.38 -2.73
C GLY A 163 -7.34 7.39 -2.14
N SER A 164 -7.66 8.03 -1.01
CA SER A 164 -6.68 8.83 -0.26
C SER A 164 -5.69 7.94 0.49
N LEU A 165 -4.52 8.50 0.81
CA LEU A 165 -3.45 7.79 1.51
C LEU A 165 -3.46 8.14 2.99
N GLU A 166 -3.19 7.14 3.81
CA GLU A 166 -2.89 7.26 5.22
C GLU A 166 -1.52 6.65 5.49
N HIS A 167 -0.59 7.40 6.04
CA HIS A 167 0.73 6.88 6.39
C HIS A 167 0.62 5.98 7.63
N HIS A 168 1.34 4.86 7.61
CA HIS A 168 1.47 4.02 8.80
C HIS A 168 2.14 4.84 9.92
N PRO A 169 1.56 4.90 11.13
CA PRO A 169 2.13 5.67 12.23
C PRO A 169 3.48 5.11 12.65
N GLN A 170 4.43 5.98 13.01
CA GLN A 170 5.73 5.55 13.52
C GLN A 170 5.65 4.99 14.94
N ASP A 171 4.64 5.42 15.70
CA ASP A 171 4.33 5.04 17.08
C ASP A 171 3.19 4.02 17.16
N HIS A 172 2.88 3.32 16.06
CA HIS A 172 1.80 2.33 16.04
C HIS A 172 2.11 1.16 16.97
N LEU A 173 1.28 0.99 18.00
CA LEU A 173 1.38 -0.14 18.91
C LEU A 173 0.54 -1.30 18.38
N LEU A 174 1.17 -2.46 18.20
CA LEU A 174 0.46 -3.67 17.81
C LEU A 174 -0.56 -4.06 18.90
N PRO A 175 -1.83 -4.29 18.54
CA PRO A 175 -2.85 -4.71 19.50
C PRO A 175 -2.46 -6.02 20.21
N PRO A 176 -2.86 -6.21 21.49
CA PRO A 176 -2.48 -7.39 22.29
C PRO A 176 -2.75 -8.75 21.62
N ARG A 177 -3.77 -8.82 20.76
CA ARG A 177 -4.10 -10.02 19.97
C ARG A 177 -2.96 -10.52 19.07
N TYR A 178 -1.96 -9.68 18.77
CA TYR A 178 -0.77 -10.08 18.02
C TYR A 178 0.42 -10.42 18.89
N LEU A 179 0.50 -9.90 20.12
CA LEU A 179 1.71 -9.95 20.95
C LEU A 179 1.84 -11.24 21.77
N GLY A 180 0.80 -12.07 21.82
CA GLY A 180 0.73 -13.15 22.81
C GLY A 180 0.67 -12.60 24.24
N VAL A 181 0.26 -13.39 25.22
CA VAL A 181 0.22 -12.93 26.61
C VAL A 181 1.66 -12.78 27.13
N GLN A 182 2.21 -11.56 27.11
CA GLN A 182 2.81 -10.82 28.23
C GLN A 182 3.48 -9.53 27.70
N MET A 183 2.99 -8.38 28.16
CA MET A 183 3.56 -7.07 27.85
C MET A 183 4.77 -6.79 28.75
N GLY A 184 5.98 -6.86 28.20
CA GLY A 184 7.11 -6.05 28.67
C GLY A 184 7.03 -4.64 28.08
N PRO A 185 7.74 -3.64 28.63
CA PRO A 185 7.68 -2.27 28.13
C PRO A 185 8.10 -2.20 26.66
N ALA A 186 7.31 -1.47 25.86
CA ALA A 186 7.62 -1.23 24.46
C ALA A 186 9.01 -0.57 24.32
N PRO A 187 9.90 -1.06 23.42
CA PRO A 187 11.16 -0.40 23.18
C PRO A 187 10.92 1.00 22.60
N ALA A 188 11.71 1.99 23.07
CA ALA A 188 11.62 3.35 22.58
C ALA A 188 11.91 3.41 21.06
N PRO A 189 11.20 4.26 20.30
CA PRO A 189 11.46 4.43 18.88
C PRO A 189 12.90 4.93 18.67
N ARG A 190 13.69 4.18 17.91
CA ARG A 190 15.13 4.42 17.74
C ARG A 190 15.47 5.66 16.90
N PHE A 191 14.51 6.28 16.21
CA PHE A 191 14.78 7.39 15.29
C PHE A 191 13.67 8.44 15.28
N ALA A 192 13.60 9.26 16.32
CA ALA A 192 12.78 10.47 16.32
C ALA A 192 13.44 11.67 15.58
N SER A 193 14.65 11.53 15.00
CA SER A 193 15.44 12.69 14.56
C SER A 193 15.92 12.74 13.10
N ALA A 194 15.63 11.75 12.24
CA ALA A 194 16.27 11.69 10.90
C ALA A 194 15.35 11.95 9.69
N TYR A 195 14.04 12.09 9.86
CA TYR A 195 13.14 12.44 8.75
C TYR A 195 12.48 13.78 9.02
N SER A 196 13.05 14.85 8.47
CA SER A 196 12.33 16.11 8.32
C SER A 196 11.14 15.84 7.38
N ALA A 197 9.93 16.11 7.85
CA ALA A 197 8.66 15.88 7.16
C ALA A 197 8.47 16.71 5.87
N GLU A 198 9.51 17.37 5.37
CA GLU A 198 9.45 18.33 4.26
C GLU A 198 9.85 17.75 2.90
N ALA A 199 10.44 16.55 2.84
CA ALA A 199 10.97 16.01 1.58
C ALA A 199 9.96 15.27 0.68
N PHE A 200 8.68 15.18 1.05
CA PHE A 200 7.65 14.54 0.21
C PHE A 200 6.29 15.25 0.30
N CYS A 201 6.29 16.57 0.36
CA CYS A 201 5.10 17.35 0.04
C CYS A 201 4.81 17.24 -1.45
N CYS A 202 3.71 16.58 -1.79
CA CYS A 202 3.07 16.78 -3.08
C CYS A 202 2.63 18.25 -3.14
N ALA A 203 3.44 19.12 -3.75
CA ALA A 203 2.98 20.43 -4.15
C ALA A 203 2.00 20.25 -5.31
N GLU A 204 0.75 20.63 -5.09
CA GLU A 204 -0.18 20.93 -6.17
C GLU A 204 0.37 22.09 -7.02
N PRO A 205 0.24 22.10 -8.35
CA PRO A 205 0.66 23.24 -9.14
C PRO A 205 -0.42 24.32 -9.04
N ALA A 206 -0.33 25.15 -8.01
CA ALA A 206 -1.08 26.40 -7.91
C ALA A 206 -0.11 27.58 -7.83
N GLY A 207 0.14 28.18 -9.00
CA GLY A 207 0.48 29.60 -9.16
C GLY A 207 1.86 30.07 -8.71
N LEU A 208 2.76 30.27 -9.67
CA LEU A 208 3.52 31.54 -9.76
C LEU A 208 4.08 31.72 -11.17
N LEU A 209 3.41 32.57 -11.96
CA LEU A 209 3.99 33.22 -13.12
C LEU A 209 4.57 34.54 -12.63
N GLU A 210 5.90 34.68 -12.59
CA GLU A 210 6.51 36.00 -12.78
C GLU A 210 7.98 35.88 -13.19
N GLY A 211 8.29 36.48 -14.35
CA GLY A 211 9.66 36.77 -14.78
C GLY A 211 10.11 36.01 -16.03
N TYR A 212 10.24 36.76 -17.13
CA TYR A 212 10.87 36.44 -18.41
C TYR A 212 10.04 35.69 -19.48
N SER A 213 9.48 36.43 -20.45
CA SER A 213 10.24 36.80 -21.65
C SER A 213 9.40 37.56 -22.69
N LYS A 214 10.01 38.61 -23.23
CA LYS A 214 9.95 39.11 -24.62
C LYS A 214 8.66 38.86 -25.42
N SER A 215 7.97 39.97 -25.65
CA SER A 215 7.10 40.31 -26.79
C SER A 215 7.29 39.51 -28.10
N LEU A 216 6.17 38.96 -28.59
CA LEU A 216 5.86 38.70 -30.01
C LEU A 216 4.39 39.11 -30.27
N PRO A 217 4.08 39.85 -31.35
CA PRO A 217 2.71 40.29 -31.67
C PRO A 217 1.99 39.30 -32.59
N GLY A 218 0.69 39.11 -32.36
CA GLY A 218 -0.25 38.55 -33.34
C GLY A 218 -0.74 37.13 -33.07
N ALA A 219 -1.82 37.02 -32.29
CA ALA A 219 -2.74 35.89 -32.36
C ALA A 219 -4.19 36.41 -32.19
N PRO A 220 -5.16 35.97 -33.01
CA PRO A 220 -6.53 36.48 -32.98
C PRO A 220 -7.29 36.00 -31.72
N GLU A 221 -8.13 36.88 -31.17
CA GLU A 221 -8.97 36.59 -30.01
C GLU A 221 -9.97 35.44 -30.28
N PRO A 222 -10.23 34.56 -29.29
CA PRO A 222 -11.23 33.51 -29.43
C PRO A 222 -12.67 34.06 -29.36
N PRO A 223 -13.63 33.44 -30.07
CA PRO A 223 -15.01 33.91 -30.09
C PRO A 223 -15.74 33.65 -28.77
N PRO A 224 -16.79 34.43 -28.45
CA PRO A 224 -17.56 34.26 -27.21
C PRO A 224 -18.39 32.96 -27.22
N PRO A 225 -18.65 32.37 -26.04
CA PRO A 225 -19.36 31.10 -25.93
C PRO A 225 -20.84 31.20 -26.33
N LEU A 226 -21.30 30.21 -27.09
CA LEU A 226 -22.70 30.03 -27.50
C LEU A 226 -23.61 29.70 -26.31
N ALA A 227 -24.71 30.45 -26.18
CA ALA A 227 -25.78 30.19 -25.24
C ALA A 227 -26.54 28.91 -25.61
N LEU A 228 -26.65 27.96 -24.67
CA LEU A 228 -27.51 26.78 -24.80
C LEU A 228 -28.92 27.11 -24.32
N GLU A 229 -29.88 27.10 -25.25
CA GLU A 229 -31.30 27.22 -24.95
C GLU A 229 -31.85 25.97 -24.24
N VAL A 230 -32.73 26.22 -23.27
CA VAL A 230 -33.40 25.21 -22.45
C VAL A 230 -34.60 24.65 -23.22
N GLY A 231 -34.45 23.44 -23.79
CA GLY A 231 -35.50 22.75 -24.54
C GLY A 231 -36.14 21.56 -23.79
N ALA A 232 -37.39 21.77 -23.38
CA ALA A 232 -38.51 20.84 -23.08
C ALA A 232 -38.29 19.32 -22.82
N LYS A 233 -38.91 18.84 -21.71
CA LYS A 233 -39.14 17.42 -21.35
C LYS A 233 -40.11 16.70 -22.31
N PRO A 234 -39.87 15.42 -22.66
CA PRO A 234 -40.92 14.54 -23.16
C PRO A 234 -41.50 13.59 -22.09
N LYS A 235 -42.81 13.36 -22.20
CA LYS A 235 -43.68 12.53 -21.34
C LYS A 235 -43.44 11.02 -21.53
N ARG A 236 -43.68 10.28 -20.45
CA ARG A 236 -43.56 8.80 -20.32
C ARG A 236 -44.50 8.04 -21.27
N ARG A 237 -44.09 6.82 -21.68
CA ARG A 237 -45.00 5.71 -22.00
C ARG A 237 -44.40 4.39 -21.51
N TRP A 238 -45.16 3.67 -20.68
CA TRP A 238 -44.87 2.31 -20.23
C TRP A 238 -45.51 1.31 -21.20
N SER A 239 -44.80 0.25 -21.56
CA SER A 239 -45.37 -0.92 -22.26
C SER A 239 -44.90 -2.23 -21.63
N ARG A 240 -45.84 -2.80 -20.87
CA ARG A 240 -46.18 -4.21 -20.60
C ARG A 240 -45.37 -5.28 -21.37
N TRP A 241 -44.65 -6.12 -20.64
CA TRP A 241 -44.16 -7.43 -21.13
C TRP A 241 -45.23 -8.51 -20.91
N GLY A 242 -45.54 -9.23 -21.98
CA GLY A 242 -46.45 -10.37 -22.00
C GLY A 242 -45.72 -11.70 -21.79
N ARG A 243 -46.44 -12.64 -21.17
CA ARG A 243 -46.15 -14.07 -21.11
C ARG A 243 -46.26 -14.71 -22.50
N VAL A 244 -45.28 -15.55 -22.83
CA VAL A 244 -45.46 -16.86 -23.48
C VAL A 244 -44.32 -17.75 -23.05
#